data_AF-A0AAJ1BEF9-F1
#
_entry.id   AF-A0AAJ1BEF9-F1
#
_cell.length_a   1.000
_cell.length_b   1.000
_cell.length_c   1.000
_cell.angle_alpha   90.00
_cell.angle_beta   90.00
_cell.angle_gamma   90.00
#
_symmetry.space_group_name_H-M   'P 1'
#
loop_
_entity.id
_entity.type
_entity.pdbx_description
1 polymer ?
#
loop_
_entity_poly.entity_id
_entity_poly.type
_entity_poly.pdbx_seq_one_letter_code
_entity_poly.pdbx_strand_id
1 'polypeptide(L)'
;MKIKLVSVIALSLVSGVAAASSLDTCVKDSKSEACQSYLGGVVDGALMYKTSALGARPETNGFESRALKYRGGSRFQDANRRFCADRIPDRQVLLEGLTEAVNSGEVQDQAGLTQAMYSLLDCQRLK
;
A
#
# COMPACT_ATOMS: atom_id res chain seq x y z
N MET A 1 -58.30 -18.32 -1.84
CA MET A 1 -57.61 -17.45 -0.86
C MET A 1 -56.64 -18.35 -0.09
N LYS A 2 -55.33 -18.11 0.07
CA LYS A 2 -54.62 -16.87 0.36
C LYS A 2 -53.18 -16.99 -0.14
N ILE A 3 -52.73 -15.93 -0.80
CA ILE A 3 -51.33 -15.62 -1.13
C ILE A 3 -50.57 -15.41 0.18
N LYS A 4 -49.36 -15.98 0.32
CA LYS A 4 -48.32 -15.51 1.26
C LYS A 4 -46.99 -15.49 0.50
N LEU A 5 -46.67 -14.35 -0.10
CA LEU A 5 -45.72 -13.34 0.40
C LEU A 5 -44.25 -13.76 0.21
N VAL A 6 -43.76 -13.41 -0.98
CA VAL A 6 -42.38 -13.06 -1.30
C VAL A 6 -41.94 -11.86 -0.45
N SER A 7 -40.72 -11.87 0.11
CA SER A 7 -39.86 -10.69 0.43
C SER A 7 -38.90 -11.05 1.57
N VAL A 8 -37.58 -10.79 1.61
CA VAL A 8 -36.60 -10.16 0.72
C VAL A 8 -35.24 -10.65 1.22
N ILE A 9 -34.44 -11.31 0.37
CA ILE A 9 -32.99 -11.42 0.55
C ILE A 9 -32.40 -10.50 -0.50
N ALA A 10 -32.31 -9.22 -0.17
CA ALA A 10 -31.67 -8.21 -1.00
C ALA A 10 -30.74 -7.38 -0.10
N LEU A 11 -29.67 -8.01 0.38
CA LEU A 11 -28.60 -7.30 1.08
C LEU A 11 -27.22 -7.89 0.79
N SER A 12 -26.95 -8.23 -0.47
CA SER A 12 -25.64 -8.76 -0.87
C SER A 12 -25.08 -8.20 -2.18
N LEU A 13 -25.60 -7.07 -2.67
CA LEU A 13 -25.19 -6.51 -3.98
C LEU A 13 -24.52 -5.13 -3.94
N VAL A 14 -24.18 -4.57 -2.77
CA VAL A 14 -23.58 -3.22 -2.68
C VAL A 14 -22.17 -3.23 -2.09
N SER A 15 -21.35 -4.23 -2.41
CA SER A 15 -19.96 -4.29 -1.95
C SER A 15 -18.93 -3.99 -3.04
N GLY A 16 -19.35 -3.66 -4.27
CA GLY A 16 -18.47 -3.66 -5.44
C GLY A 16 -18.10 -2.31 -6.07
N VAL A 17 -18.72 -1.19 -5.67
CA VAL A 17 -18.62 0.09 -6.43
C VAL A 17 -17.85 1.21 -5.71
N ALA A 18 -17.32 0.97 -4.51
CA ALA A 18 -16.76 2.03 -3.66
C ALA A 18 -15.26 2.33 -3.85
N ALA A 19 -14.57 1.66 -4.79
CA ALA A 19 -13.12 1.81 -4.95
C ALA A 19 -12.70 3.02 -5.81
N ALA A 20 -13.57 3.52 -6.70
CA ALA A 20 -13.24 4.65 -7.56
C ALA A 20 -13.51 6.02 -6.89
N SER A 21 -14.45 6.08 -5.94
CA SER A 21 -14.85 7.33 -5.28
C SER A 21 -14.09 7.62 -3.97
N SER A 22 -13.31 6.66 -3.46
CA SER A 22 -12.67 6.77 -2.14
C SER A 22 -11.43 7.68 -2.15
N LEU A 23 -10.60 7.62 -3.20
CA LEU A 23 -9.45 8.52 -3.32
C LEU A 23 -9.88 9.97 -3.61
N ASP A 24 -10.93 10.17 -4.42
CA ASP A 24 -11.53 11.50 -4.62
C ASP A 24 -11.99 12.15 -3.31
N THR A 25 -12.42 11.34 -2.35
CA THR A 25 -12.79 11.82 -1.02
C THR A 25 -11.56 12.25 -0.22
N CYS A 26 -10.46 11.51 -0.34
CA CYS A 26 -9.17 11.87 0.27
C CYS A 26 -8.58 13.16 -0.30
N VAL A 27 -8.66 13.37 -1.62
CA VAL A 27 -8.16 14.61 -2.25
C VAL A 27 -8.96 15.84 -1.79
N LYS A 28 -10.24 15.68 -1.47
CA LYS A 28 -11.09 16.76 -0.93
C LYS A 28 -10.87 17.02 0.55
N ASP A 29 -10.79 15.95 1.34
CA ASP A 29 -10.55 16.01 2.78
C ASP A 29 -9.79 14.76 3.24
N SER A 30 -8.48 14.90 3.37
CA SER A 30 -7.57 13.84 3.80
C SER A 30 -7.78 13.41 5.26
N LYS A 31 -8.43 14.26 6.08
CA LYS A 31 -8.66 14.00 7.51
C LYS A 31 -10.06 13.45 7.77
N SER A 32 -10.92 13.40 6.75
CA SER A 32 -12.22 12.77 6.86
C SER A 32 -12.11 11.31 7.31
N GLU A 33 -13.07 10.84 8.11
CA GLU A 33 -13.12 9.44 8.57
C GLU A 33 -13.15 8.45 7.40
N ALA A 34 -13.82 8.82 6.30
CA ALA A 34 -13.86 8.04 5.08
C ALA A 34 -12.47 7.90 4.43
N CYS A 35 -11.69 8.99 4.37
CA CYS A 35 -10.34 8.94 3.84
C CYS A 35 -9.40 8.12 4.74
N GLN A 36 -9.45 8.36 6.05
CA GLN A 36 -8.62 7.64 7.02
C GLN A 36 -8.91 6.13 7.00
N SER A 37 -10.17 5.74 6.84
CA SER A 37 -10.55 4.33 6.66
C SER A 37 -10.01 3.75 5.35
N TYR A 38 -10.08 4.52 4.26
CA TYR A 38 -9.56 4.11 2.95
C TYR A 38 -8.04 3.93 2.97
N LEU A 39 -7.29 4.95 3.41
CA LEU A 39 -5.83 4.88 3.54
C LEU A 39 -5.41 3.79 4.53
N GLY A 40 -6.16 3.61 5.62
CA GLY A 40 -5.98 2.50 6.55
C GLY A 40 -6.06 1.14 5.86
N GLY A 41 -7.07 0.92 5.01
CA GLY A 41 -7.20 -0.29 4.22
C GLY A 41 -6.05 -0.49 3.22
N VAL A 42 -5.54 0.60 2.61
CA VAL A 42 -4.37 0.55 1.72
C VAL A 42 -3.11 0.12 2.48
N VAL A 43 -2.86 0.74 3.65
CA VAL A 43 -1.73 0.39 4.52
C VAL A 43 -1.84 -1.06 5.00
N ASP A 44 -3.02 -1.48 5.45
CA ASP A 44 -3.25 -2.83 5.94
C ASP A 44 -3.04 -3.86 4.82
N GLY A 45 -3.53 -3.58 3.61
CA GLY A 45 -3.27 -4.39 2.43
C GLY A 45 -1.79 -4.51 2.11
N ALA A 46 -1.05 -3.40 2.15
CA ALA A 46 0.40 -3.39 1.89
C ALA A 46 1.17 -4.19 2.95
N LEU A 47 0.80 -4.05 4.22
CA LEU A 47 1.42 -4.77 5.33
C LEU A 47 1.12 -6.28 5.30
N MET A 48 -0.05 -6.70 4.80
CA MET A 48 -0.33 -8.13 4.63
C MET A 48 0.64 -8.81 3.67
N TYR A 49 1.11 -8.12 2.63
CA TYR A 49 2.08 -8.65 1.66
C TYR A 49 3.54 -8.30 1.99
N LYS A 50 3.80 -7.72 3.17
CA LYS A 50 5.14 -7.33 3.66
C LYS A 50 6.18 -8.42 3.48
N THR A 51 5.90 -9.65 3.89
CA THR A 51 6.86 -10.76 3.81
C THR A 51 7.26 -11.14 2.38
N SER A 52 6.34 -10.97 1.43
CA SER A 52 6.55 -11.25 0.02
C SER A 52 7.37 -10.14 -0.65
N ALA A 53 7.11 -8.88 -0.29
CA ALA A 53 7.85 -7.71 -0.79
C ALA A 53 9.27 -7.63 -0.22
N LEU A 54 9.47 -8.01 1.05
CA LEU A 54 10.74 -7.91 1.78
C LEU A 54 11.91 -8.70 1.22
N GLY A 55 11.70 -9.59 0.26
CA GLY A 55 12.82 -10.05 -0.56
C GLY A 55 12.42 -10.41 -1.97
N ALA A 56 11.57 -9.56 -2.53
CA ALA A 56 11.68 -9.25 -3.94
C ALA A 56 13.14 -8.85 -4.24
N ARG A 57 13.59 -9.21 -5.44
CA ARG A 57 14.97 -8.96 -5.87
C ARG A 57 15.23 -7.45 -5.78
N PRO A 58 16.28 -6.98 -5.08
CA PRO A 58 16.61 -5.56 -5.05
C PRO A 58 16.66 -5.02 -6.48
N GLU A 59 16.08 -3.84 -6.70
CA GLU A 59 16.12 -3.19 -8.00
C GLU A 59 17.60 -2.92 -8.33
N THR A 60 18.12 -3.50 -9.42
CA THR A 60 19.53 -3.39 -9.79
C THR A 60 19.72 -2.43 -10.96
N ASN A 61 19.12 -1.25 -10.86
CA ASN A 61 19.12 -0.29 -11.96
C ASN A 61 20.43 0.53 -11.97
N GLY A 62 21.08 0.72 -10.82
CA GLY A 62 22.39 1.34 -10.68
C GLY A 62 23.60 0.42 -10.99
N PHE A 63 24.75 1.02 -11.31
CA PHE A 63 26.01 0.29 -11.52
C PHE A 63 26.46 -0.44 -10.24
N GLU A 64 26.34 0.22 -9.09
CA GLU A 64 26.76 -0.29 -7.79
C GLU A 64 25.87 -1.45 -7.34
N SER A 65 24.55 -1.32 -7.47
CA SER A 65 23.60 -2.39 -7.14
C SER A 65 23.75 -3.60 -8.07
N ARG A 66 24.08 -3.41 -9.35
CA ARG A 66 24.47 -4.50 -10.26
C ARG A 66 25.78 -5.15 -9.84
N ALA A 67 26.82 -4.36 -9.58
CA ALA A 67 28.12 -4.87 -9.16
C ALA A 67 28.00 -5.69 -7.87
N LEU A 68 27.23 -5.21 -6.90
CA LEU A 68 26.94 -5.91 -5.65
C LEU A 68 26.08 -7.17 -5.87
N LYS A 69 25.12 -7.16 -6.79
CA LYS A 69 24.41 -8.39 -7.20
C LYS A 69 25.38 -9.44 -7.75
N TYR A 70 26.28 -9.06 -8.67
CA TYR A 70 27.21 -10.01 -9.28
C TYR A 70 28.26 -10.51 -8.30
N ARG A 71 28.71 -9.67 -7.35
CA ARG A 71 29.73 -10.04 -6.35
C ARG A 71 29.14 -10.74 -5.12
N GLY A 72 27.97 -10.31 -4.66
CA GLY A 72 27.32 -10.77 -3.43
C GLY A 72 26.24 -11.83 -3.63
N GLY A 73 25.76 -12.05 -4.86
CA GLY A 73 24.84 -13.13 -5.21
C GLY A 73 23.57 -13.16 -4.36
N SER A 74 23.21 -14.35 -3.87
CA SER A 74 22.06 -14.57 -2.97
C SER A 74 22.27 -14.00 -1.58
N ARG A 75 23.51 -13.96 -1.07
CA ARG A 75 23.81 -13.45 0.27
C ARG A 75 23.48 -11.97 0.43
N PHE A 76 23.68 -11.19 -0.65
CA PHE A 76 23.27 -9.78 -0.67
C PHE A 76 21.74 -9.63 -0.58
N GLN A 77 20.99 -10.50 -1.26
CA GLN A 77 19.52 -10.49 -1.23
C GLN A 77 19.01 -10.86 0.17
N ASP A 78 19.61 -11.86 0.81
CA ASP A 78 19.27 -12.27 2.17
C ASP A 78 19.62 -11.19 3.20
N ALA A 79 20.77 -10.54 3.05
CA ALA A 79 21.17 -9.42 3.90
C ALA A 79 20.21 -8.23 3.76
N ASN A 80 19.79 -7.90 2.54
CA ASN A 80 18.82 -6.82 2.30
C ASN A 80 17.44 -7.19 2.87
N ARG A 81 16.99 -8.44 2.69
CA ARG A 81 15.73 -8.94 3.27
C ARG A 81 15.73 -8.80 4.79
N ARG A 82 16.81 -9.24 5.45
CA ARG A 82 16.96 -9.09 6.91
C ARG A 82 17.03 -7.64 7.35
N PHE A 83 17.79 -6.81 6.62
CA PHE A 83 17.90 -5.38 6.90
C PHE A 83 16.53 -4.69 6.89
N CYS A 84 15.69 -5.05 5.92
CA CYS A 84 14.36 -4.49 5.76
C CYS A 84 13.31 -5.06 6.72
N ALA A 85 13.44 -6.30 7.19
CA ALA A 85 12.43 -6.98 8.00
C ALA A 85 11.99 -6.16 9.24
N ASP A 86 12.97 -5.58 9.92
CA ASP A 86 12.78 -4.81 11.15
C ASP A 86 12.68 -3.30 10.93
N ARG A 87 12.78 -2.84 9.67
CA ARG A 87 12.83 -1.41 9.31
C ARG A 87 11.62 -0.91 8.53
N ILE A 88 10.66 -1.79 8.24
CA ILE A 88 9.38 -1.33 7.71
C ILE A 88 8.67 -0.52 8.80
N PRO A 89 8.22 0.71 8.48
CA PRO A 89 7.55 1.57 9.44
C PRO A 89 6.29 0.92 10.03
N ASP A 90 5.89 1.40 11.21
CA ASP A 90 4.64 0.96 11.80
C ASP A 90 3.42 1.47 11.01
N ARG A 91 2.26 0.88 11.28
CA ARG A 91 1.00 1.20 10.59
C ARG A 91 0.63 2.69 10.70
N GLN A 92 0.86 3.33 11.84
CA GLN A 92 0.48 4.73 12.04
C GLN A 92 1.39 5.66 11.24
N VAL A 93 2.70 5.42 11.26
CA VAL A 93 3.68 6.18 10.45
C VAL A 93 3.34 6.10 8.97
N LEU A 94 2.95 4.92 8.48
CA LEU A 94 2.53 4.74 7.08
C LEU A 94 1.24 5.51 6.76
N LEU A 95 0.26 5.49 7.67
CA LEU A 95 -1.01 6.19 7.50
C LEU A 95 -0.82 7.71 7.51
N GLU A 96 0.01 8.22 8.42
CA GLU A 96 0.38 9.63 8.51
C GLU A 96 1.12 10.08 7.25
N GLY A 97 2.12 9.31 6.80
CA GLY A 97 2.87 9.61 5.58
C GLY A 97 1.99 9.64 4.33
N LEU A 98 1.04 8.71 4.19
CA LEU A 98 0.07 8.74 3.09
C LEU A 98 -0.89 9.92 3.20
N THR A 99 -1.34 10.24 4.41
CA THR A 99 -2.20 11.41 4.66
C THR A 99 -1.47 12.69 4.27
N GLU A 100 -0.18 12.80 4.59
CA GLU A 100 0.67 13.93 4.20
C GLU A 100 0.85 14.00 2.67
N ALA A 101 1.13 12.88 2.00
CA ALA A 101 1.29 12.83 0.55
C ALA A 101 0.01 13.21 -0.22
N VAL A 102 -1.17 12.89 0.34
CA VAL A 102 -2.45 13.37 -0.20
C VAL A 102 -2.61 14.87 0.05
N ASN A 103 -2.29 15.34 1.26
CA ASN A 103 -2.38 16.77 1.62
C ASN A 103 -1.45 17.68 0.82
N SER A 104 -0.26 17.20 0.46
CA SER A 104 0.72 17.93 -0.34
C SER A 104 0.33 18.00 -1.83
N GLY A 105 -0.68 17.25 -2.25
CA GLY A 105 -1.08 17.13 -3.66
C GLY A 105 -0.16 16.23 -4.49
N GLU A 106 0.76 15.51 -3.85
CA GLU A 106 1.63 14.51 -4.50
C GLU A 106 0.82 13.30 -4.97
N VAL A 107 -0.25 12.96 -4.25
CA VAL A 107 -1.18 11.88 -4.60
C VAL A 107 -2.49 12.45 -5.13
N GLN A 108 -2.68 12.37 -6.45
CA GLN A 108 -3.92 12.78 -7.12
C GLN A 108 -4.67 11.60 -7.76
N ASP A 109 -4.00 10.47 -7.94
CA ASP A 109 -4.56 9.28 -8.55
C ASP A 109 -4.04 8.01 -7.86
N GLN A 110 -4.61 6.86 -8.26
CA GLN A 110 -4.25 5.57 -7.68
C GLN A 110 -2.79 5.19 -7.94
N ALA A 111 -2.19 5.65 -9.04
CA ALA A 111 -0.80 5.38 -9.36
C ALA A 111 0.14 6.14 -8.42
N GLY A 112 -0.14 7.42 -8.16
CA GLY A 112 0.56 8.24 -7.19
C GLY A 112 0.43 7.67 -5.78
N LEU A 113 -0.77 7.22 -5.38
CA LEU A 113 -0.99 6.60 -4.07
C LEU A 113 -0.14 5.33 -3.90
N THR A 114 -0.12 4.49 -4.94
CA THR A 114 0.67 3.27 -4.98
C THR A 114 2.16 3.59 -4.89
N GLN A 115 2.63 4.58 -5.64
CA GLN A 115 4.03 5.02 -5.62
C GLN A 115 4.44 5.59 -4.26
N ALA A 116 3.60 6.42 -3.65
CA ALA A 116 3.82 6.95 -2.30
C ALA A 116 3.93 5.82 -1.28
N MET A 117 3.05 4.82 -1.36
CA MET A 117 3.11 3.67 -0.47
C MET A 117 4.38 2.84 -0.66
N TYR A 118 4.79 2.59 -1.92
CA TYR A 118 6.06 1.91 -2.20
C TYR A 118 7.26 2.68 -1.66
N SER A 119 7.26 4.01 -1.80
CA SER A 119 8.33 4.88 -1.29
C SER A 119 8.44 4.80 0.23
N LEU A 120 7.31 4.82 0.94
CA LEU A 120 7.27 4.69 2.41
C LEU A 120 7.71 3.31 2.91
N LEU A 121 7.54 2.27 2.09
CA LEU A 121 8.00 0.91 2.37
C LEU A 121 9.42 0.65 1.87
N ASP A 122 10.05 1.59 1.16
CA ASP A 122 11.39 1.43 0.61
C ASP A 122 12.43 1.48 1.73
N CYS A 123 12.95 0.31 2.03
CA CYS A 123 13.99 0.07 3.01
C CYS A 123 15.29 -0.39 2.35
N GLN A 124 15.39 -0.34 1.01
CA GLN A 124 16.55 -0.85 0.30
C GLN A 124 17.79 -0.07 0.70
N ARG A 125 18.85 -0.81 1.02
CA ARG A 125 20.09 -0.22 1.53
C ARG A 125 20.85 0.60 0.47
N LEU A 126 20.50 0.46 -0.80
CA LEU A 126 21.15 1.09 -1.96
C LEU A 126 20.10 1.36 -3.04
N LYS A 127 20.14 2.55 -3.66
CA LYS A 127 19.33 2.94 -4.83
C LYS A 127 20.17 2.87 -6.10
#